data_AF-A0A925UZX3-F1
#
_entry.id   AF-A0A925UZX3-F1
#
_cell.length_a   1.000
_cell.length_b   1.000
_cell.length_c   1.000
_cell.angle_alpha   90.00
_cell.angle_beta   90.00
_cell.angle_gamma   90.00
#
_symmetry.space_group_name_H-M   'P 1'
#
loop_
_entity.id
_entity.type
_entity.pdbx_description
1 polymer ?
#
loop_
_entity_poly.entity_id
_entity_poly.type
_entity_poly.pdbx_seq_one_letter_code
_entity_poly.pdbx_strand_id
1 'polypeptide(L)'
;MDSLASPLELKQRADDLYAKQDYAAAAEDYRSLVQGQPGNTAIMKQLGLALTLGGQLDEGLKTLQTASAMQPADPEIRYAYGYALGTAGRFDEAIEELDASLNLSPNHIPARQGLIFCLLTSGQAIAEVNPHLGEIRLDRATKLDPRNPHVAMAFLEFMVKNGQKGKAVNFIKDLDSQVKELSPLKEAVQKLESNPDYAIHLKQAAVTKQATAPAVNPKGPGGALKQVPCPACKQLIMDYAAICPHCNTKLKATGTFSTHDTGPAVEWQEVAYTIMSIIIVGLSALGIFLSLPDAQKGNFKDVGSVPFIAACFQMLIGLGLLFRQEWIGFLAKIFLFLRIAISLPFFAVYFFAGRWLVAGEHLLQIAVAGFMIYLINYVIGD
;
A
#
# COMPACT_ATOMS: atom_id res chain seq x y z
N MET A 1 54.23 29.85 7.41
CA MET A 1 53.08 30.24 6.56
C MET A 1 52.78 29.00 5.75
N ASP A 2 51.92 28.15 6.31
CA ASP A 2 51.51 26.89 5.68
C ASP A 2 50.88 27.20 4.33
N SER A 3 51.46 26.63 3.27
CA SER A 3 50.81 26.66 1.96
C SER A 3 49.45 26.02 2.14
N LEU A 4 48.38 26.81 2.00
CA LEU A 4 47.03 26.29 1.88
C LEU A 4 47.07 25.21 0.80
N ALA A 5 47.02 23.94 1.22
CA ALA A 5 46.96 22.81 0.29
C ALA A 5 45.83 23.12 -0.69
N SER A 6 46.10 22.95 -1.98
CA SER A 6 45.07 23.21 -2.99
C SER A 6 43.83 22.35 -2.70
N PRO A 7 42.61 22.78 -3.07
CA PRO A 7 41.40 21.99 -2.81
C PRO A 7 41.47 20.56 -3.36
N LEU A 8 42.28 20.33 -4.40
CA LEU A 8 42.52 19.01 -4.96
C LEU A 8 43.43 18.16 -4.05
N GLU A 9 44.54 18.72 -3.56
CA GLU A 9 45.45 18.03 -2.64
C GLU A 9 44.77 17.71 -1.31
N LEU A 10 43.95 18.65 -0.80
CA LEU A 10 43.18 18.46 0.42
C LEU A 10 42.15 17.33 0.25
N LYS A 11 41.50 17.25 -0.92
CA LYS A 11 40.58 16.14 -1.24
C LYS A 11 41.29 14.80 -1.34
N GLN A 12 42.42 14.74 -2.03
CA GLN A 12 43.21 13.51 -2.15
C GLN A 12 43.66 13.01 -0.77
N ARG A 13 44.14 13.91 0.09
CA ARG A 13 44.51 13.57 1.46
C ARG A 13 43.32 13.07 2.28
N ALA A 14 42.15 13.72 2.17
CA ALA A 14 40.94 13.29 2.85
C ALA A 14 40.51 11.88 2.41
N ASP A 15 40.52 11.62 1.10
CA ASP A 15 40.18 10.31 0.52
C ASP A 15 41.18 9.22 0.99
N ASP A 16 42.47 9.54 1.06
CA ASP A 16 43.52 8.64 1.56
C ASP A 16 43.36 8.32 3.06
N LEU A 17 43.02 9.33 3.87
CA LEU A 17 42.74 9.17 5.30
C LEU A 17 41.49 8.31 5.52
N TYR A 18 40.45 8.55 4.73
CA TYR A 18 39.23 7.75 4.75
C TYR A 18 39.51 6.28 4.39
N ALA A 19 40.34 6.03 3.37
CA ALA A 19 40.76 4.68 2.99
C ALA A 19 41.58 3.98 4.09
N LYS A 20 42.36 4.74 4.88
CA LYS A 20 43.09 4.26 6.06
C LYS A 20 42.21 4.10 7.31
N GLN A 21 40.90 4.39 7.21
CA GLN A 21 39.95 4.37 8.32
C GLN A 21 40.22 5.42 9.41
N ASP A 22 41.06 6.43 9.11
CA ASP A 22 41.24 7.59 9.98
C ASP A 22 40.13 8.61 9.70
N TYR A 23 38.91 8.24 10.10
CA TYR A 23 37.70 8.99 9.79
C TYR A 23 37.65 10.36 10.46
N ALA A 24 38.27 10.50 11.64
CA ALA A 24 38.34 11.77 12.34
C ALA A 24 39.22 12.77 11.57
N ALA A 25 40.42 12.36 11.15
CA ALA A 25 41.30 13.23 10.35
C ALA A 25 40.71 13.51 8.95
N ALA A 26 40.08 12.51 8.33
CA ALA A 26 39.39 12.71 7.06
C ALA A 26 38.24 13.72 7.17
N ALA A 27 37.47 13.68 8.26
CA ALA A 27 36.38 14.63 8.50
C ALA A 27 36.88 16.08 8.62
N GLU A 28 38.04 16.33 9.23
CA GLU A 28 38.63 17.68 9.30
C GLU A 28 38.99 18.24 7.92
N ASP A 29 39.62 17.43 7.07
CA ASP A 29 39.98 17.83 5.71
C ASP A 29 38.72 18.04 4.84
N TYR A 30 37.71 17.16 4.95
CA TYR A 30 36.43 17.37 4.27
C TYR A 30 35.66 18.59 4.80
N ARG A 31 35.73 18.90 6.10
CA ARG A 31 35.09 20.10 6.68
C ARG A 31 35.71 21.37 6.10
N SER A 32 37.03 21.40 5.96
CA SER A 32 37.76 22.49 5.31
C SER A 32 37.35 22.65 3.84
N LEU A 33 37.14 21.53 3.12
CA LEU A 33 36.62 21.55 1.74
C LEU A 33 35.18 22.08 1.65
N VAL A 34 34.29 21.68 2.56
CA VAL A 34 32.91 22.19 2.60
C VAL A 34 32.87 23.68 2.90
N GLN A 35 33.75 24.19 3.78
CA GLN A 35 33.84 25.64 4.03
C GLN A 35 34.24 26.42 2.77
N GLY A 36 35.16 25.88 1.96
CA GLY A 36 35.56 26.47 0.69
C GLY A 36 34.53 26.30 -0.43
N GLN A 37 33.66 25.28 -0.35
CA GLN A 37 32.63 24.96 -1.35
C GLN A 37 31.30 24.53 -0.70
N PRO A 38 30.55 25.44 -0.05
CA PRO A 38 29.36 25.08 0.74
C PRO A 38 28.21 24.45 -0.08
N GLY A 39 28.23 24.62 -1.41
CA GLY A 39 27.26 24.04 -2.33
C GLY A 39 27.57 22.62 -2.80
N ASN A 40 28.75 22.08 -2.46
CA ASN A 40 29.21 20.80 -3.01
C ASN A 40 28.73 19.62 -2.17
N THR A 41 27.51 19.16 -2.49
CA THR A 41 26.86 18.02 -1.83
C THR A 41 27.65 16.72 -1.89
N ALA A 42 28.50 16.52 -2.91
CA ALA A 42 29.36 15.35 -3.00
C ALA A 42 30.43 15.34 -1.90
N ILE A 43 30.98 16.50 -1.55
CA ILE A 43 31.92 16.65 -0.43
C ILE A 43 31.17 16.55 0.90
N MET A 44 29.98 17.16 1.00
CA MET A 44 29.13 17.02 2.19
C MET A 44 28.77 15.55 2.45
N LYS A 45 28.52 14.74 1.41
CA LYS A 45 28.32 13.29 1.54
C LYS A 45 29.52 12.61 2.20
N GLN A 46 30.73 12.89 1.71
CA GLN A 46 31.95 12.30 2.25
C GLN A 46 32.23 12.76 3.69
N LEU A 47 32.04 14.05 3.98
CA LEU A 47 32.11 14.59 5.33
C LEU A 47 31.12 13.86 6.25
N GLY A 48 29.86 13.77 5.83
CA GLY A 48 28.81 13.10 6.58
C GLY A 48 29.10 11.63 6.90
N LEU A 49 29.62 10.88 5.92
CA LEU A 49 30.04 9.49 6.11
C LEU A 49 31.26 9.38 7.04
N ALA A 50 32.26 10.24 6.86
CA ALA A 50 33.44 10.27 7.73
C ALA A 50 33.06 10.59 9.18
N LEU A 51 32.20 11.59 9.41
CA LEU A 51 31.68 11.92 10.74
C LEU A 51 30.90 10.75 11.35
N THR A 52 30.08 10.08 10.55
CA THR A 52 29.29 8.92 11.00
C THR A 52 30.19 7.77 11.45
N LEU A 53 31.19 7.42 10.63
CA LEU A 53 32.14 6.35 10.92
C LEU A 53 33.14 6.72 12.03
N GLY A 54 33.44 8.01 12.19
CA GLY A 54 34.26 8.57 13.27
C GLY A 54 33.51 8.74 14.60
N GLY A 55 32.23 8.36 14.68
CA GLY A 55 31.41 8.42 15.90
C GLY A 55 30.80 9.79 16.19
N GLN A 56 31.03 10.81 15.36
CA GLN A 56 30.41 12.13 15.45
C GLN A 56 29.02 12.13 14.77
N LEU A 57 28.12 11.26 15.26
CA LEU A 57 26.85 10.94 14.62
C LEU A 57 25.93 12.15 14.43
N ASP A 58 25.82 13.04 15.43
CA ASP A 58 24.92 14.20 15.35
C ASP A 58 25.33 15.20 14.25
N GLU A 59 26.63 15.44 14.09
CA GLU A 59 27.15 16.31 13.03
C GLU A 59 27.05 15.63 11.67
N GLY A 60 27.33 14.32 11.60
CA GLY A 60 27.17 13.51 10.39
C GLY A 60 25.73 13.55 9.87
N LEU A 61 24.75 13.32 10.75
CA LEU A 61 23.33 13.39 10.43
C LEU A 61 22.91 14.77 9.91
N LYS A 62 23.32 15.86 10.57
CA LYS A 62 22.98 17.22 10.11
C LYS A 62 23.59 17.54 8.75
N THR A 63 24.84 17.16 8.53
CA THR A 63 25.54 17.34 7.27
C THR A 63 24.84 16.59 6.14
N LEU A 64 24.47 15.32 6.37
CA LEU A 64 23.80 14.46 5.37
C LEU A 64 22.35 14.86 5.13
N GLN A 65 21.63 15.29 6.17
CA GLN A 65 20.28 15.85 6.04
C GLN A 65 20.30 17.09 5.13
N THR A 66 21.28 17.98 5.34
CA THR A 66 21.44 19.18 4.50
C THR A 66 21.77 18.79 3.06
N ALA A 67 22.70 17.85 2.85
CA ALA A 67 23.06 17.36 1.52
C ALA A 67 21.87 16.73 0.80
N SER A 68 21.04 15.93 1.50
CA SER A 68 19.84 15.29 0.97
C SER A 68 18.77 16.32 0.60
N ALA A 69 18.61 17.38 1.39
CA ALA A 69 17.70 18.47 1.08
C ALA A 69 18.13 19.28 -0.16
N MET A 70 19.44 19.44 -0.37
CA MET A 70 19.99 20.13 -1.54
C MET A 70 19.91 19.30 -2.82
N GLN A 71 20.06 17.98 -2.72
CA GLN A 71 19.98 17.06 -3.86
C GLN A 71 19.07 15.86 -3.55
N PRO A 72 17.74 16.06 -3.52
CA PRO A 72 16.79 15.00 -3.17
C PRO A 72 16.69 13.88 -4.23
N ALA A 73 17.31 14.04 -5.40
CA ALA A 73 17.31 13.06 -6.47
C ALA A 73 18.63 12.28 -6.59
N ASP A 74 19.59 12.46 -5.66
CA ASP A 74 20.83 11.70 -5.65
C ASP A 74 20.69 10.43 -4.76
N PRO A 75 20.69 9.22 -5.35
CA PRO A 75 20.58 7.97 -4.58
C PRO A 75 21.75 7.76 -3.61
N GLU A 76 22.96 8.25 -3.92
CA GLU A 76 24.14 8.09 -3.07
C GLU A 76 24.05 8.91 -1.79
N ILE A 77 23.49 10.12 -1.88
CA ILE A 77 23.29 11.00 -0.72
C ILE A 77 22.19 10.44 0.17
N ARG A 78 21.09 9.98 -0.41
CA ARG A 78 20.01 9.30 0.33
C ARG A 78 20.50 8.04 1.03
N TYR A 79 21.30 7.23 0.35
CA TYR A 79 21.97 6.09 0.96
C TYR A 79 22.83 6.51 2.15
N ALA A 80 23.70 7.51 1.98
CA ALA A 80 24.59 7.96 3.05
C ALA A 80 23.80 8.47 4.26
N TYR A 81 22.73 9.24 4.04
CA TYR A 81 21.85 9.70 5.11
C TYR A 81 21.12 8.54 5.80
N GLY A 82 20.55 7.61 5.05
CA GLY A 82 19.92 6.40 5.58
C GLY A 82 20.90 5.52 6.37
N TYR A 83 22.14 5.40 5.93
CA TYR A 83 23.21 4.69 6.65
C TYR A 83 23.53 5.35 8.00
N ALA A 84 23.65 6.68 8.02
CA ALA A 84 23.87 7.44 9.26
C ALA A 84 22.69 7.31 10.24
N LEU A 85 21.45 7.37 9.73
CA LEU A 85 20.24 7.15 10.53
C LEU A 85 20.20 5.75 11.13
N GLY A 86 20.54 4.72 10.34
CA GLY A 86 20.63 3.34 10.82
C GLY A 86 21.69 3.16 11.89
N THR A 87 22.84 3.82 11.75
CA THR A 87 23.93 3.82 12.74
C THR A 87 23.52 4.52 14.04
N ALA A 88 22.69 5.55 13.95
CA ALA A 88 22.10 6.24 15.10
C ALA A 88 20.91 5.49 15.73
N GLY A 89 20.53 4.32 15.22
CA GLY A 89 19.38 3.54 15.69
C GLY A 89 18.01 4.08 15.27
N ARG A 90 17.97 5.11 14.41
CA ARG A 90 16.74 5.71 13.86
C ARG A 90 16.26 4.89 12.66
N PHE A 91 15.91 3.63 12.91
CA PHE A 91 15.69 2.65 11.85
C PHE A 91 14.51 2.95 10.93
N ASP A 92 13.42 3.55 11.43
CA ASP A 92 12.26 3.90 10.60
C ASP A 92 12.62 4.95 9.54
N GLU A 93 13.29 6.02 9.96
CA GLU A 93 13.77 7.07 9.06
C GLU A 93 14.85 6.54 8.12
N ALA A 94 15.71 5.64 8.61
CA ALA A 94 16.71 4.99 7.77
C ALA A 94 16.06 4.18 6.64
N ILE A 95 15.01 3.40 6.95
CA ILE A 95 14.26 2.61 5.97
C ILE A 95 13.66 3.53 4.89
N GLU A 96 13.07 4.66 5.26
CA GLU A 96 12.49 5.62 4.31
C GLU A 96 13.54 6.18 3.35
N GLU A 97 14.71 6.60 3.84
CA GLU A 97 15.77 7.15 2.99
C GLU A 97 16.45 6.10 2.10
N LEU A 98 16.63 4.88 2.62
CA LEU A 98 17.17 3.76 1.85
C LEU A 98 16.17 3.29 0.76
N ASP A 99 14.87 3.32 1.05
CA ASP A 99 13.83 3.07 0.06
C ASP A 99 13.80 4.16 -1.01
N ALA A 100 13.92 5.43 -0.61
CA ALA A 100 14.03 6.53 -1.56
C ALA A 100 15.30 6.41 -2.44
N SER A 101 16.42 5.96 -1.88
CA SER A 101 17.63 5.64 -2.65
C SER A 101 17.39 4.52 -3.67
N LEU A 102 16.75 3.41 -3.27
CA LEU A 102 16.44 2.29 -4.16
C LEU A 102 15.37 2.63 -5.22
N ASN A 103 14.45 3.54 -4.91
CA ASN A 103 13.47 4.03 -5.88
C ASN A 103 14.14 4.86 -6.99
N LEU A 104 15.18 5.62 -6.65
CA LEU A 104 15.99 6.37 -7.62
C LEU A 104 16.96 5.46 -8.39
N SER A 105 17.56 4.49 -7.69
CA SER A 105 18.50 3.52 -8.26
C SER A 105 18.23 2.10 -7.74
N PRO A 106 17.40 1.32 -8.44
CA PRO A 106 17.04 -0.04 -8.01
C PRO A 106 18.22 -1.01 -7.88
N ASN A 107 19.33 -0.72 -8.56
CA ASN A 107 20.56 -1.52 -8.53
C ASN A 107 21.60 -0.99 -7.53
N HIS A 108 21.22 -0.08 -6.63
CA HIS A 108 22.11 0.43 -5.59
C HIS A 108 22.34 -0.63 -4.50
N ILE A 109 23.38 -1.44 -4.71
CA ILE A 109 23.72 -2.55 -3.81
C ILE A 109 23.93 -2.08 -2.36
N PRO A 110 24.67 -1.00 -2.09
CA PRO A 110 24.88 -0.54 -0.71
C PRO A 110 23.57 -0.13 0.00
N ALA A 111 22.65 0.56 -0.69
CA ALA A 111 21.34 0.91 -0.10
C ALA A 111 20.51 -0.33 0.18
N ARG A 112 20.51 -1.32 -0.72
CA ARG A 112 19.82 -2.59 -0.48
C ARG A 112 20.39 -3.32 0.75
N GLN A 113 21.71 -3.36 0.89
CA GLN A 113 22.36 -3.97 2.05
C GLN A 113 22.06 -3.20 3.34
N GLY A 114 22.13 -1.87 3.31
CA GLY A 114 21.74 -1.01 4.43
C GLY A 114 20.28 -1.22 4.83
N LEU A 115 19.39 -1.38 3.85
CA LEU A 115 17.97 -1.60 4.10
C LEU A 115 17.73 -2.96 4.76
N ILE A 116 18.38 -4.02 4.26
CA ILE A 116 18.32 -5.35 4.86
C ILE A 116 18.81 -5.29 6.32
N PHE A 117 19.93 -4.62 6.58
CA PHE A 117 20.46 -4.45 7.92
C PHE A 117 19.47 -3.73 8.85
N CYS A 118 18.89 -2.62 8.39
CA CYS A 118 17.90 -1.86 9.18
C CYS A 118 16.64 -2.68 9.45
N LEU A 119 16.11 -3.39 8.44
CA LEU A 119 14.94 -4.26 8.57
C LEU A 119 15.18 -5.44 9.51
N LEU A 120 16.35 -6.08 9.43
CA LEU A 120 16.71 -7.17 10.32
C LEU A 120 16.81 -6.70 11.76
N THR A 121 17.63 -5.67 12.02
CA THR A 121 17.91 -5.20 13.37
C THR A 121 16.65 -4.65 14.04
N SER A 122 15.91 -3.80 13.31
CA SER A 122 14.67 -3.22 13.83
C SER A 122 13.52 -4.22 13.88
N GLY A 123 13.50 -5.22 13.01
CA GLY A 123 12.53 -6.33 13.03
C GLY A 123 12.73 -7.25 14.23
N GLN A 124 13.97 -7.62 14.53
CA GLN A 124 14.32 -8.42 15.72
C GLN A 124 14.06 -7.65 17.02
N ALA A 125 14.42 -6.37 17.08
CA ALA A 125 14.21 -5.54 18.26
C ALA A 125 12.72 -5.30 18.56
N ILE A 126 11.90 -5.06 17.52
CA ILE A 126 10.48 -4.78 17.70
C ILE A 126 9.63 -6.03 17.86
N ALA A 127 10.15 -7.21 17.49
CA ALA A 127 9.41 -8.49 17.52
C ALA A 127 8.80 -8.82 18.88
N GLU A 128 9.42 -8.39 19.99
CA GLU A 128 8.89 -8.63 21.34
C GLU A 128 7.71 -7.72 21.70
N VAL A 129 7.73 -6.48 21.19
CA VAL A 129 6.71 -5.46 21.49
C VAL A 129 5.57 -5.52 20.48
N ASN A 130 5.89 -5.68 19.20
CA ASN A 130 4.95 -5.79 18.10
C ASN A 130 5.41 -6.90 17.13
N PRO A 131 5.00 -8.15 17.38
CA PRO A 131 5.34 -9.29 16.53
C PRO A 131 4.91 -9.09 15.07
N HIS A 132 3.77 -8.44 14.83
CA HIS A 132 3.29 -8.23 13.46
C HIS A 132 4.23 -7.33 12.64
N LEU A 133 4.68 -6.21 13.22
CA LEU A 133 5.64 -5.32 12.55
C LEU A 133 7.02 -5.97 12.42
N GLY A 134 7.44 -6.77 13.42
CA GLY A 134 8.64 -7.59 13.32
C GLY A 134 8.56 -8.58 12.15
N GLU A 135 7.44 -9.28 11.99
CA GLU A 135 7.20 -10.20 10.88
C GLU A 135 7.28 -9.50 9.53
N ILE A 136 6.64 -8.33 9.37
CA ILE A 136 6.66 -7.55 8.12
C ILE A 136 8.10 -7.16 7.75
N ARG A 137 8.88 -6.66 8.72
CA ARG A 137 10.26 -6.22 8.47
C ARG A 137 11.16 -7.38 8.10
N LEU A 138 11.05 -8.51 8.80
CA LEU A 138 11.85 -9.71 8.53
C LEU A 138 11.47 -10.38 7.20
N ASP A 139 10.17 -10.50 6.90
CA ASP A 139 9.67 -10.99 5.61
C ASP A 139 10.20 -10.11 4.46
N ARG A 140 10.14 -8.78 4.62
CA ARG A 140 10.69 -7.85 3.63
C ARG A 140 12.20 -8.03 3.46
N ALA A 141 12.95 -8.21 4.54
CA ALA A 141 14.38 -8.46 4.45
C ALA A 141 14.68 -9.75 3.65
N THR A 142 13.94 -10.84 3.90
CA THR A 142 14.11 -12.09 3.13
C THR A 142 13.80 -11.94 1.65
N LYS A 143 12.82 -11.10 1.29
CA LYS A 143 12.50 -10.80 -0.13
C LYS A 143 13.58 -9.99 -0.84
N LEU A 144 14.26 -9.10 -0.12
CA LEU A 144 15.34 -8.28 -0.67
C LEU A 144 16.61 -9.09 -0.90
N ASP A 145 16.86 -10.11 -0.08
CA ASP A 145 17.98 -11.04 -0.26
C ASP A 145 17.60 -12.47 0.13
N PRO A 146 16.90 -13.21 -0.75
CA PRO A 146 16.43 -14.56 -0.48
C PRO A 146 17.56 -15.59 -0.33
N ARG A 147 18.76 -15.25 -0.82
CA ARG A 147 19.92 -16.14 -0.81
C ARG A 147 20.81 -15.96 0.41
N ASN A 148 20.50 -15.00 1.26
CA ASN A 148 21.30 -14.72 2.45
C ASN A 148 20.84 -15.59 3.63
N PRO A 149 21.68 -16.53 4.10
CA PRO A 149 21.31 -17.46 5.16
C PRO A 149 21.08 -16.75 6.49
N HIS A 150 21.75 -15.61 6.74
CA HIS A 150 21.57 -14.85 7.99
C HIS A 150 20.18 -14.23 8.05
N VAL A 151 19.70 -13.70 6.93
CA VAL A 151 18.36 -13.11 6.82
C VAL A 151 17.30 -14.20 6.96
N ALA A 152 17.48 -15.33 6.27
CA ALA A 152 16.59 -16.47 6.36
C ALA A 152 16.52 -17.06 7.78
N MET A 153 17.67 -17.15 8.45
CA MET A 153 17.75 -17.62 9.83
C MET A 153 16.97 -16.71 10.78
N ALA A 154 17.19 -15.40 10.71
CA ALA A 154 16.52 -14.44 11.59
C ALA A 154 14.99 -14.54 11.47
N PHE A 155 14.47 -14.72 10.25
CA PHE A 155 13.04 -14.89 10.04
C PHE A 155 12.53 -16.26 10.52
N LEU A 156 13.31 -17.32 10.31
CA LEU A 156 12.98 -18.65 10.79
C LEU A 156 12.91 -18.71 12.32
N GLU A 157 13.90 -18.14 13.01
CA GLU A 157 13.94 -18.03 14.46
C GLU A 157 12.73 -17.24 14.99
N PHE A 158 12.38 -16.14 14.32
CA PHE A 158 11.19 -15.36 14.66
C PHE A 158 9.91 -16.21 14.56
N MET A 159 9.72 -16.97 13.47
CA MET A 159 8.53 -17.82 13.31
C MET A 159 8.48 -18.94 14.35
N VAL A 160 9.64 -19.53 14.69
CA VAL A 160 9.74 -20.56 15.72
C VAL A 160 9.39 -19.99 17.10
N LYS A 161 9.97 -18.83 17.47
CA LYS A 161 9.71 -18.14 18.75
C LYS A 161 8.22 -17.79 18.91
N ASN A 162 7.57 -17.36 17.83
CA ASN A 162 6.15 -16.98 17.84
C ASN A 162 5.18 -18.16 17.61
N GLY A 163 5.67 -19.41 17.59
CA GLY A 163 4.81 -20.59 17.41
C GLY A 163 4.14 -20.67 16.03
N GLN A 164 4.64 -19.95 15.02
CA GLN A 164 4.11 -19.95 13.65
C GLN A 164 4.57 -21.20 12.87
N LYS A 165 4.27 -22.39 13.41
CA LYS A 165 4.83 -23.67 12.96
C LYS A 165 4.57 -23.96 11.48
N GLY A 166 3.35 -23.72 11.00
CA GLY A 166 2.98 -23.96 9.60
C GLY A 166 3.73 -23.05 8.61
N LYS A 167 3.86 -21.75 8.93
CA LYS A 167 4.62 -20.79 8.11
C LYS A 167 6.10 -21.12 8.08
N ALA A 168 6.69 -21.47 9.24
CA ALA A 168 8.09 -21.90 9.32
C ALA A 168 8.37 -23.11 8.41
N VAL A 169 7.49 -24.11 8.43
CA VAL A 169 7.61 -25.30 7.57
C VAL A 169 7.53 -24.95 6.09
N ASN A 170 6.59 -24.09 5.69
CA ASN A 170 6.46 -23.68 4.29
C ASN A 170 7.69 -22.86 3.84
N PHE A 171 8.17 -21.95 4.69
CA PHE A 171 9.38 -21.17 4.42
C PHE A 171 10.62 -22.06 4.24
N ILE A 172 10.81 -23.06 5.11
CA ILE A 172 11.88 -24.07 4.96
C ILE A 172 11.75 -24.80 3.63
N LYS A 173 10.55 -25.16 3.19
CA LYS A 173 10.36 -25.84 1.90
C LYS A 173 10.75 -24.96 0.72
N ASP A 174 10.39 -23.68 0.78
CA ASP A 174 10.61 -22.71 -0.30
C ASP A 174 12.05 -22.18 -0.34
N LEU A 175 12.81 -22.35 0.74
CA LEU A 175 14.24 -22.04 0.79
C LEU A 175 15.04 -22.84 -0.24
N ASP A 176 15.87 -22.13 -0.99
CA ASP A 176 16.79 -22.68 -2.00
C ASP A 176 17.75 -23.70 -1.37
N SER A 177 18.06 -24.78 -2.11
CA SER A 177 18.91 -25.87 -1.61
C SER A 177 20.32 -25.41 -1.27
N GLN A 178 20.88 -24.44 -2.00
CA GLN A 178 22.21 -23.89 -1.70
C GLN A 178 22.19 -23.11 -0.38
N VAL A 179 21.09 -22.42 -0.09
CA VAL A 179 20.92 -21.69 1.17
C VAL A 179 20.81 -22.67 2.35
N LYS A 180 20.14 -23.81 2.15
CA LYS A 180 20.03 -24.89 3.14
C LYS A 180 21.36 -25.55 3.49
N GLU A 181 22.32 -25.59 2.56
CA GLU A 181 23.63 -26.22 2.81
C GLU A 181 24.60 -25.32 3.60
N LEU A 182 24.28 -24.04 3.77
CA LEU A 182 25.08 -23.10 4.56
C LEU A 182 24.95 -23.44 6.06
N SER A 183 26.11 -23.64 6.71
CA SER A 183 26.27 -24.35 7.99
C SER A 183 25.30 -23.98 9.13
N PRO A 184 25.01 -22.70 9.46
CA PRO A 184 24.10 -22.42 10.57
C PRO A 184 22.65 -22.76 10.23
N LEU A 185 22.22 -22.53 8.98
CA LEU A 185 20.84 -22.79 8.55
C LEU A 185 20.54 -24.27 8.44
N LYS A 186 21.50 -25.06 7.97
CA LYS A 186 21.38 -26.51 7.85
C LYS A 186 20.98 -27.18 9.16
N GLU A 187 21.71 -26.88 10.24
CA GLU A 187 21.47 -27.48 11.54
C GLU A 187 20.12 -27.06 12.15
N ALA A 188 19.74 -25.79 12.00
CA ALA A 188 18.47 -25.29 12.48
C ALA A 188 17.29 -25.94 11.75
N VAL A 189 17.39 -26.05 10.41
CA VAL A 189 16.40 -26.74 9.57
C VAL A 189 16.29 -28.20 9.99
N GLN A 190 17.40 -28.91 10.14
CA GLN A 190 17.40 -30.33 10.53
C GLN A 190 16.79 -30.56 11.93
N LYS A 191 17.07 -29.67 12.90
CA LYS A 191 16.44 -29.71 14.23
C LYS A 191 14.94 -29.48 14.17
N LEU A 192 14.48 -28.58 13.31
CA LEU A 192 13.04 -28.31 13.13
C LEU A 192 12.33 -29.46 12.41
N GLU A 193 12.96 -30.07 11.41
CA GLU A 193 12.41 -31.23 10.69
C GLU A 193 12.33 -32.48 11.56
N SER A 194 13.26 -32.65 12.51
CA SER A 194 13.25 -33.77 13.47
C SER A 194 12.32 -33.57 14.66
N ASN A 195 11.77 -32.37 14.86
CA ASN A 195 10.85 -32.09 15.97
C ASN A 195 9.44 -32.68 15.66
N PRO A 196 8.90 -33.58 16.51
CA PRO A 196 7.59 -34.22 16.30
C PRO A 196 6.45 -33.21 16.09
N ASP A 197 6.51 -32.07 16.78
CA ASP A 197 5.52 -31.00 16.67
C ASP A 197 5.46 -30.36 15.28
N TYR A 198 6.62 -30.20 14.65
CA TYR A 198 6.74 -29.64 13.31
C TYR A 198 6.57 -30.72 12.24
N ALA A 199 6.92 -31.97 12.55
CA ALA A 199 6.75 -33.12 11.68
C ALA A 199 5.29 -33.38 11.29
N ILE A 200 4.33 -33.10 12.19
CA ILE A 200 2.88 -33.18 11.89
C ILE A 200 2.51 -32.15 10.82
N HIS A 201 2.95 -30.90 10.98
CA HIS A 201 2.71 -29.84 10.01
C HIS A 201 3.43 -30.08 8.67
N LEU A 202 4.63 -30.69 8.70
CA LEU A 202 5.38 -31.13 7.52
C LEU A 202 4.60 -32.18 6.72
N LYS A 203 4.02 -33.18 7.39
CA LYS A 203 3.18 -34.23 6.79
C LYS A 203 1.89 -33.64 6.22
N GLN A 204 1.18 -32.79 6.97
CA GLN A 204 -0.03 -32.11 6.50
C GLN A 204 0.26 -31.25 5.26
N ALA A 205 1.33 -30.44 5.28
CA ALA A 205 1.73 -29.62 4.15
C ALA A 205 2.31 -30.42 2.96
N ALA A 206 2.76 -31.67 3.17
CA ALA A 206 3.19 -32.56 2.08
C ALA A 206 2.00 -33.23 1.38
N VAL A 207 0.95 -33.56 2.13
CA VAL A 207 -0.33 -34.06 1.59
C VAL A 207 -0.98 -33.01 0.67
N THR A 208 -0.90 -31.72 1.02
CA THR A 208 -1.39 -30.63 0.16
C THR A 208 -0.63 -30.52 -1.17
N LYS A 209 0.63 -30.96 -1.23
CA LYS A 209 1.47 -30.96 -2.45
C LYS A 209 1.25 -32.20 -3.32
N GLN A 210 0.75 -33.30 -2.74
CA GLN A 210 0.41 -34.55 -3.43
C GLN A 210 -1.03 -34.61 -3.93
N ALA A 211 -1.90 -33.69 -3.50
CA ALA A 211 -3.18 -33.46 -4.17
C ALA A 211 -2.97 -32.67 -5.48
N THR A 212 -2.18 -33.23 -6.42
CA THR A 212 -2.40 -32.90 -7.83
C THR A 212 -3.75 -33.47 -8.19
N ALA A 213 -4.75 -32.60 -8.30
CA ALA A 213 -6.06 -32.95 -8.83
C ALA A 213 -5.89 -33.66 -10.20
N PRO A 214 -6.71 -34.68 -10.48
CA PRO A 214 -6.63 -35.41 -11.74
C PRO A 214 -6.80 -34.47 -12.93
N ALA A 215 -6.01 -34.71 -13.96
CA ALA A 215 -5.98 -33.95 -15.20
C ALA A 215 -7.39 -33.75 -15.78
N VAL A 216 -7.87 -32.51 -15.73
CA VAL A 216 -8.99 -32.07 -16.55
C VAL A 216 -8.41 -31.59 -17.88
N ASN A 217 -8.92 -32.20 -18.94
CA ASN A 217 -8.64 -31.97 -20.35
C ASN A 217 -8.48 -30.46 -20.70
N PRO A 218 -7.41 -30.04 -21.40
CA PRO A 218 -7.16 -28.65 -21.73
C PRO A 218 -7.91 -28.29 -23.03
N LYS A 219 -9.17 -27.89 -22.92
CA LYS A 219 -9.82 -27.07 -23.95
C LYS A 219 -10.66 -25.98 -23.28
N GLY A 220 -10.02 -24.84 -23.00
CA GLY A 220 -10.63 -23.60 -22.50
C GLY A 220 -9.54 -22.58 -22.11
N PRO A 221 -9.70 -21.27 -22.39
CA PRO A 221 -8.59 -20.40 -22.75
C PRO A 221 -7.92 -19.75 -21.54
N GLY A 222 -6.81 -20.33 -21.06
CA GLY A 222 -5.94 -19.74 -20.06
C GLY A 222 -4.75 -19.03 -20.72
N GLY A 223 -4.80 -17.70 -20.78
CA GLY A 223 -3.62 -16.88 -21.10
C GLY A 223 -2.69 -16.81 -19.89
N ALA A 224 -1.38 -16.86 -20.12
CA ALA A 224 -0.36 -16.73 -19.09
C ALA A 224 -0.50 -15.41 -18.31
N LEU A 225 -0.33 -15.48 -16.98
CA LEU A 225 -0.33 -14.32 -16.08
C LEU A 225 0.68 -13.28 -16.56
N LYS A 226 0.23 -12.04 -16.75
CA LYS A 226 1.01 -10.98 -17.40
C LYS A 226 1.46 -9.95 -16.36
N GLN A 227 2.75 -9.63 -16.34
CA GLN A 227 3.27 -8.52 -15.55
C GLN A 227 3.15 -7.23 -16.36
N VAL A 228 2.68 -6.16 -15.71
CA VAL A 228 2.48 -4.85 -16.33
C VAL A 228 3.15 -3.76 -15.47
N PRO A 229 3.73 -2.71 -16.07
CA PRO A 229 4.36 -1.65 -15.31
C PRO A 229 3.30 -0.79 -14.60
N CYS A 230 3.53 -0.50 -13.32
CA CYS A 230 2.67 0.38 -12.53
C CYS A 230 2.61 1.79 -13.17
N PRO A 231 1.43 2.39 -13.34
CA PRO A 231 1.29 3.72 -13.94
C PRO A 231 1.96 4.84 -13.11
N ALA A 232 2.15 4.63 -11.80
CA ALA A 232 2.77 5.61 -10.92
C ALA A 232 4.29 5.44 -10.81
N CYS A 233 4.78 4.24 -10.48
CA CYS A 233 6.20 4.01 -10.24
C CYS A 233 6.93 3.23 -11.35
N LYS A 234 6.23 2.83 -12.41
CA LYS A 234 6.73 2.04 -13.55
C LYS A 234 7.31 0.66 -13.22
N GLN A 235 7.34 0.25 -11.95
CA GLN A 235 7.76 -1.08 -11.53
C GLN A 235 6.78 -2.15 -12.01
N LEU A 236 7.32 -3.30 -12.40
CA LEU A 236 6.51 -4.43 -12.87
C LEU A 236 5.72 -5.00 -11.71
N ILE A 237 4.41 -4.92 -11.83
CA ILE A 237 3.45 -5.45 -10.88
C ILE A 237 2.64 -6.54 -11.58
N MET A 238 2.08 -7.43 -10.77
CA MET A 238 1.09 -8.35 -11.29
C MET A 238 -0.12 -7.54 -11.77
N ASP A 239 -0.69 -7.89 -12.93
CA ASP A 239 -1.83 -7.20 -13.54
C ASP A 239 -3.09 -7.16 -12.66
N TYR A 240 -3.12 -7.94 -11.58
CA TYR A 240 -4.16 -7.98 -10.56
C TYR A 240 -3.85 -7.20 -9.26
N ALA A 241 -2.69 -6.54 -9.14
CA ALA A 241 -2.33 -5.82 -7.91
C ALA A 241 -3.24 -4.58 -7.70
N ALA A 242 -4.07 -4.59 -6.64
CA ALA A 242 -5.00 -3.51 -6.31
C ALA A 242 -4.32 -2.27 -5.69
N ILE A 243 -3.17 -2.48 -5.07
CA ILE A 243 -2.30 -1.44 -4.54
C ILE A 243 -0.90 -1.78 -5.02
N CYS A 244 -0.20 -0.81 -5.58
CA CYS A 244 1.19 -1.03 -5.95
C CYS A 244 2.00 -1.33 -4.67
N PRO A 245 2.61 -2.52 -4.54
CA PRO A 245 3.39 -2.86 -3.35
C PRO A 245 4.66 -2.00 -3.22
N HIS A 246 5.05 -1.30 -4.29
CA HIS A 246 6.23 -0.44 -4.31
C HIS A 246 5.91 1.00 -3.93
N CYS A 247 4.78 1.56 -4.37
CA CYS A 247 4.47 2.99 -4.20
C CYS A 247 3.13 3.26 -3.51
N ASN A 248 2.49 2.22 -2.98
CA ASN A 248 1.22 2.24 -2.26
C ASN A 248 0.06 2.96 -2.98
N THR A 249 0.22 3.20 -4.29
CA THR A 249 -0.77 3.86 -5.12
C THR A 249 -1.88 2.86 -5.41
N LYS A 250 -3.13 3.23 -5.14
CA LYS A 250 -4.30 2.42 -5.49
C LYS A 250 -4.41 2.32 -7.01
N LEU A 251 -4.51 1.09 -7.51
CA LEU A 251 -4.58 0.77 -8.93
C LEU A 251 -5.98 0.24 -9.25
N LYS A 252 -6.56 0.64 -10.38
CA LYS A 252 -7.82 0.09 -10.86
C LYS A 252 -7.54 -1.25 -11.56
N ALA A 253 -7.82 -2.36 -10.89
CA ALA A 253 -7.59 -3.71 -11.42
C ALA A 253 -8.51 -4.02 -12.63
N THR A 254 -7.95 -4.60 -13.70
CA THR A 254 -8.66 -4.84 -14.97
C THR A 254 -8.57 -6.29 -15.51
N GLY A 255 -8.56 -7.35 -14.67
CA GLY A 255 -8.44 -8.73 -15.18
C GLY A 255 -9.00 -9.84 -14.27
N THR A 256 -9.50 -10.92 -14.90
CA THR A 256 -10.53 -11.86 -14.43
C THR A 256 -10.08 -13.29 -14.04
N PHE A 257 -10.62 -13.78 -12.90
CA PHE A 257 -10.98 -15.16 -12.47
C PHE A 257 -9.95 -16.27 -12.16
N SER A 258 -9.89 -16.64 -10.86
CA SER A 258 -10.06 -18.02 -10.35
C SER A 258 -10.89 -17.96 -9.04
N THR A 259 -11.86 -18.85 -8.85
CA THR A 259 -13.01 -18.71 -7.92
C THR A 259 -12.79 -19.17 -6.47
N HIS A 260 -11.55 -19.29 -6.00
CA HIS A 260 -11.31 -19.55 -4.59
C HIS A 260 -10.20 -18.63 -4.09
N ASP A 261 -10.62 -17.71 -3.21
CA ASP A 261 -9.83 -16.78 -2.41
C ASP A 261 -9.31 -15.50 -3.11
N THR A 262 -10.12 -14.44 -2.91
CA THR A 262 -9.81 -13.00 -3.01
C THR A 262 -9.65 -12.37 -4.41
N GLY A 263 -10.75 -12.28 -5.17
CA GLY A 263 -10.99 -11.14 -6.08
C GLY A 263 -11.65 -9.96 -5.34
N PRO A 264 -11.87 -8.78 -5.96
CA PRO A 264 -12.62 -7.73 -5.29
C PRO A 264 -14.03 -8.29 -5.10
N ALA A 265 -14.36 -8.65 -3.87
CA ALA A 265 -15.75 -8.67 -3.48
C ALA A 265 -16.19 -7.22 -3.72
N VAL A 266 -16.96 -6.99 -4.78
CA VAL A 266 -17.88 -5.87 -4.76
C VAL A 266 -18.68 -6.15 -3.51
N GLU A 267 -18.38 -5.44 -2.44
CA GLU A 267 -19.09 -5.62 -1.18
C GLU A 267 -20.57 -5.51 -1.51
N TRP A 268 -21.43 -6.33 -0.90
CA TRP A 268 -22.85 -6.37 -1.27
C TRP A 268 -23.49 -4.97 -1.26
N GLN A 269 -22.93 -4.06 -0.46
CA GLN A 269 -23.19 -2.63 -0.43
C GLN A 269 -22.95 -1.92 -1.77
N GLU A 270 -21.82 -2.16 -2.46
CA GLU A 270 -21.53 -1.58 -3.78
C GLU A 270 -22.43 -2.15 -4.89
N VAL A 271 -22.74 -3.45 -4.83
CA VAL A 271 -23.70 -4.08 -5.75
C VAL A 271 -25.08 -3.47 -5.55
N ALA A 272 -25.53 -3.41 -4.30
CA ALA A 272 -26.82 -2.83 -3.93
C ALA A 272 -26.91 -1.36 -4.33
N TYR A 273 -25.85 -0.58 -4.10
CA TYR A 273 -25.76 0.82 -4.47
C TYR A 273 -25.95 1.03 -5.99
N THR A 274 -25.28 0.19 -6.79
CA THR A 274 -25.34 0.26 -8.25
C THR A 274 -26.72 -0.12 -8.77
N ILE A 275 -27.28 -1.23 -8.28
CA ILE A 275 -28.63 -1.70 -8.67
C ILE A 275 -29.67 -0.63 -8.34
N MET A 276 -29.64 -0.08 -7.14
CA MET A 276 -30.60 0.95 -6.72
C MET A 276 -30.46 2.24 -7.51
N SER A 277 -29.23 2.64 -7.85
CA SER A 277 -28.99 3.81 -8.72
C SER A 277 -29.58 3.61 -10.11
N ILE A 278 -29.43 2.42 -10.70
CA ILE A 278 -30.04 2.06 -11.99
C ILE A 278 -31.57 2.10 -11.90
N ILE A 279 -32.15 1.55 -10.83
CA ILE A 279 -33.60 1.58 -10.60
C ILE A 279 -34.09 3.03 -10.50
N ILE A 280 -33.40 3.90 -9.78
CA ILE A 280 -33.74 5.32 -9.65
C ILE A 280 -33.72 6.00 -11.02
N VAL A 281 -32.68 5.78 -11.83
CA VAL A 281 -32.57 6.35 -13.19
C VAL A 281 -33.70 5.81 -14.07
N GLY A 282 -33.96 4.51 -14.08
CA GLY A 282 -34.99 3.88 -14.90
C GLY A 282 -36.40 4.36 -14.58
N LEU A 283 -36.75 4.42 -13.29
CA LEU A 283 -38.05 4.94 -12.85
C LEU A 283 -38.21 6.44 -13.15
N SER A 284 -37.13 7.21 -13.02
CA SER A 284 -37.16 8.65 -13.33
C SER A 284 -37.31 8.88 -14.84
N ALA A 285 -36.60 8.12 -15.68
CA ALA A 285 -36.72 8.17 -17.13
C ALA A 285 -38.13 7.78 -17.61
N LEU A 286 -38.73 6.75 -17.01
CA LEU A 286 -40.11 6.38 -17.28
C LEU A 286 -41.08 7.50 -16.88
N GLY A 287 -40.88 8.12 -15.71
CA GLY A 287 -41.68 9.27 -15.27
C GLY A 287 -41.61 10.46 -16.23
N ILE A 288 -40.40 10.78 -16.73
CA ILE A 288 -40.19 11.80 -17.75
C ILE A 288 -40.94 11.43 -19.04
N PHE A 289 -40.78 10.19 -19.52
CA PHE A 289 -41.41 9.72 -20.76
C PHE A 289 -42.94 9.81 -20.69
N LEU A 290 -43.54 9.38 -19.58
CA LEU A 290 -44.98 9.44 -19.37
C LEU A 290 -45.51 10.88 -19.27
N SER A 291 -44.69 11.80 -18.74
CA SER A 291 -45.08 13.21 -18.55
C SER A 291 -44.73 14.10 -19.75
N LEU A 292 -43.91 13.61 -20.69
CA LEU A 292 -43.42 14.34 -21.87
C LEU A 292 -44.54 14.87 -22.79
N PRO A 293 -45.62 14.11 -23.08
CA PRO A 293 -46.69 14.57 -23.96
C PRO A 293 -47.45 15.78 -23.40
N ASP A 294 -47.56 15.89 -22.08
CA ASP A 294 -48.26 16.98 -21.42
C ASP A 294 -47.36 18.20 -21.23
N ALA A 295 -46.06 17.98 -21.00
CA ALA A 295 -45.05 19.06 -21.01
C ALA A 295 -44.93 19.74 -22.39
N GLN A 296 -44.99 18.97 -23.49
CA GLN A 296 -44.91 19.51 -24.85
C GLN A 296 -46.11 20.38 -25.25
N LYS A 297 -47.28 20.19 -24.63
CA LYS A 297 -48.49 21.00 -24.87
C LYS A 297 -48.43 22.38 -24.21
N GLY A 298 -47.32 22.74 -23.56
CA GLY A 298 -47.07 24.07 -23.01
C GLY A 298 -47.89 24.42 -21.76
N ASN A 299 -48.57 23.44 -21.16
CA ASN A 299 -49.50 23.66 -20.06
C ASN A 299 -48.79 23.65 -18.69
N PHE A 300 -47.73 24.46 -18.54
CA PHE A 300 -46.89 24.54 -17.33
C PHE A 300 -47.61 25.09 -16.09
N LYS A 301 -48.85 25.59 -16.25
CA LYS A 301 -49.69 26.11 -15.17
C LYS A 301 -50.45 25.03 -14.39
N ASP A 302 -50.58 23.83 -14.94
CA ASP A 302 -51.26 22.71 -14.28
C ASP A 302 -50.26 21.76 -13.61
N VAL A 303 -50.77 21.05 -12.59
CA VAL A 303 -50.10 20.15 -11.62
C VAL A 303 -49.11 19.13 -12.24
N GLY A 304 -49.10 18.96 -13.57
CA GLY A 304 -48.18 18.09 -14.31
C GLY A 304 -46.75 18.62 -14.52
N SER A 305 -46.47 19.92 -14.31
CA SER A 305 -45.10 20.46 -14.48
C SER A 305 -44.16 20.08 -13.33
N VAL A 306 -44.68 19.98 -12.10
CA VAL A 306 -43.89 19.65 -10.90
C VAL A 306 -43.36 18.20 -10.93
N PRO A 307 -44.15 17.17 -11.29
CA PRO A 307 -43.66 15.81 -11.45
C PRO A 307 -42.59 15.68 -12.53
N PHE A 308 -42.73 16.39 -13.66
CA PHE A 308 -41.75 16.37 -14.74
C PHE A 308 -40.41 16.98 -14.30
N ILE A 309 -40.43 18.15 -13.67
CA ILE A 309 -39.21 18.79 -13.16
C ILE A 309 -38.55 17.92 -12.08
N ALA A 310 -39.34 17.39 -11.14
CA ALA A 310 -38.84 16.48 -10.11
C ALA A 310 -38.18 15.23 -10.71
N ALA A 311 -38.79 14.61 -11.72
CA ALA A 311 -38.25 13.44 -12.39
C ALA A 311 -36.93 13.75 -13.13
N CYS A 312 -36.81 14.93 -13.76
CA CYS A 312 -35.57 15.39 -14.37
C CYS A 312 -34.43 15.57 -13.34
N PHE A 313 -34.72 16.21 -12.20
CA PHE A 313 -33.72 16.35 -11.12
C PHE A 313 -33.31 14.99 -10.54
N GLN A 314 -34.28 14.09 -10.34
CA GLN A 314 -34.04 12.77 -9.78
C GLN A 314 -33.24 11.87 -10.74
N MET A 315 -33.42 12.04 -12.05
CA MET A 315 -32.60 11.40 -13.09
C MET A 315 -31.16 11.92 -13.07
N LEU A 316 -30.94 13.22 -12.92
CA LEU A 316 -29.60 13.82 -12.82
C LEU A 316 -28.86 13.30 -11.57
N ILE A 317 -29.56 13.21 -10.44
CA ILE A 317 -29.01 12.65 -9.20
C ILE A 317 -28.70 11.16 -9.39
N GLY A 318 -29.61 10.38 -9.96
CA GLY A 318 -29.40 8.95 -10.22
C GLY A 318 -28.21 8.69 -11.14
N LEU A 319 -28.04 9.50 -12.20
CA LEU A 319 -26.88 9.44 -13.08
C LEU A 319 -25.59 9.84 -12.34
N GLY A 320 -25.63 10.89 -11.53
CA GLY A 320 -24.47 11.32 -10.75
C GLY A 320 -24.03 10.29 -9.70
N LEU A 321 -24.98 9.61 -9.06
CA LEU A 321 -24.72 8.49 -8.16
C LEU A 321 -24.11 7.30 -8.91
N LEU A 322 -24.63 6.98 -10.11
CA LEU A 322 -24.11 5.91 -10.96
C LEU A 322 -22.67 6.17 -11.41
N PHE A 323 -22.31 7.43 -11.69
CA PHE A 323 -20.96 7.85 -12.07
C PHE A 323 -20.05 8.20 -10.88
N ARG A 324 -20.50 7.95 -9.64
CA ARG A 324 -19.74 8.18 -8.40
C ARG A 324 -19.15 9.58 -8.28
N GLN A 325 -19.92 10.62 -8.63
CA GLN A 325 -19.48 12.02 -8.51
C GLN A 325 -19.62 12.51 -7.07
N GLU A 326 -18.51 12.88 -6.43
CA GLU A 326 -18.44 13.23 -5.00
C GLU A 326 -19.40 14.38 -4.61
N TRP A 327 -19.43 15.47 -5.39
CA TRP A 327 -20.31 16.62 -5.12
C TRP A 327 -21.80 16.30 -5.29
N ILE A 328 -22.15 15.28 -6.09
CA ILE A 328 -23.54 14.86 -6.31
C ILE A 328 -24.03 13.98 -5.14
N GLY A 329 -23.12 13.26 -4.47
CA GLY A 329 -23.45 12.49 -3.26
C GLY A 329 -24.06 13.35 -2.15
N PHE A 330 -23.55 14.57 -1.96
CA PHE A 330 -24.09 15.53 -0.99
C PHE A 330 -25.53 15.97 -1.34
N LEU A 331 -25.76 16.36 -2.59
CA LEU A 331 -27.10 16.75 -3.06
C LEU A 331 -28.09 15.57 -2.98
N ALA A 332 -27.65 14.37 -3.36
CA ALA A 332 -28.46 13.16 -3.29
C ALA A 332 -28.96 12.89 -1.87
N LYS A 333 -28.10 13.05 -0.85
CA LYS A 333 -28.49 12.91 0.56
C LYS A 333 -29.56 13.91 0.95
N ILE A 334 -29.41 15.19 0.58
CA ILE A 334 -30.42 16.23 0.87
C ILE A 334 -31.78 15.84 0.31
N PHE A 335 -31.85 15.39 -0.95
CA PHE A 335 -33.11 14.97 -1.55
C PHE A 335 -33.70 13.71 -0.93
N LEU A 336 -32.86 12.72 -0.56
CA LEU A 336 -33.32 11.52 0.14
C LEU A 336 -33.85 11.85 1.55
N PHE A 337 -33.22 12.77 2.28
CA PHE A 337 -33.73 13.28 3.56
C PHE A 337 -35.04 14.05 3.39
N LEU A 338 -35.14 14.92 2.39
CA LEU A 338 -36.38 15.64 2.10
C LEU A 338 -37.52 14.68 1.75
N ARG A 339 -37.21 13.60 1.03
CA ARG A 339 -38.18 12.55 0.70
C ARG A 339 -38.67 11.82 1.94
N ILE A 340 -37.79 11.49 2.89
CA ILE A 340 -38.19 10.92 4.18
C ILE A 340 -39.09 11.91 4.93
N ALA A 341 -38.68 13.19 4.99
CA ALA A 341 -39.42 14.23 5.70
C ALA A 341 -40.84 14.47 5.13
N ILE A 342 -41.02 14.35 3.81
CA ILE A 342 -42.32 14.46 3.15
C ILE A 342 -43.15 13.18 3.33
N SER A 343 -42.58 11.99 3.13
CA SER A 343 -43.34 10.73 3.17
C SER A 343 -43.76 10.32 4.58
N LEU A 344 -43.02 10.72 5.62
CA LEU A 344 -43.31 10.39 7.02
C LEU A 344 -44.70 10.89 7.52
N PRO A 345 -45.09 12.17 7.33
CA PRO A 345 -46.42 12.63 7.72
C PRO A 345 -47.55 11.98 6.90
N PHE A 346 -47.35 11.73 5.60
CA PHE A 346 -48.35 11.01 4.79
C PHE A 346 -48.52 9.56 5.24
N PHE A 347 -47.43 8.88 5.59
CA PHE A 347 -47.49 7.55 6.20
C PHE A 347 -48.38 7.56 7.44
N ALA A 348 -48.12 8.48 8.38
CA ALA A 348 -48.89 8.57 9.62
C ALA A 348 -50.38 8.81 9.34
N VAL A 349 -50.72 9.77 8.47
CA VAL A 349 -52.11 10.09 8.12
C VAL A 349 -52.83 8.87 7.52
N TYR A 350 -52.22 8.19 6.55
CA TYR A 350 -52.87 7.05 5.88
C TYR A 350 -52.93 5.79 6.75
N PHE A 351 -51.94 5.59 7.63
CA PHE A 351 -51.92 4.49 8.59
C PHE A 351 -53.08 4.61 9.58
N PHE A 352 -53.26 5.78 10.20
CA PHE A 352 -54.37 6.01 11.13
C PHE A 352 -55.73 6.09 10.44
N ALA A 353 -55.77 6.45 9.15
CA ALA A 353 -56.98 6.39 8.34
C ALA A 353 -57.35 4.96 7.86
N GLY A 354 -56.61 3.93 8.27
CA GLY A 354 -56.88 2.53 7.89
C GLY A 354 -56.61 2.21 6.42
N ARG A 355 -55.90 3.09 5.70
CA ARG A 355 -55.53 2.92 4.29
C ARG A 355 -54.18 2.24 4.18
N TRP A 356 -54.12 0.98 4.64
CA TRP A 356 -52.88 0.20 4.80
C TRP A 356 -52.03 0.09 3.55
N LEU A 357 -52.65 -0.01 2.36
CA LEU A 357 -51.93 -0.19 1.11
C LEU A 357 -51.16 1.09 0.71
N VAL A 358 -51.78 2.25 0.90
CA VAL A 358 -51.15 3.57 0.65
C VAL A 358 -50.14 3.90 1.74
N ALA A 359 -50.45 3.57 3.00
CA ALA A 359 -49.48 3.68 4.09
C ALA A 359 -48.24 2.81 3.83
N GLY A 360 -48.43 1.56 3.38
CA GLY A 360 -47.33 0.66 3.03
C GLY A 360 -46.42 1.21 1.94
N GLU A 361 -46.97 1.92 0.96
CA GLU A 361 -46.19 2.59 -0.08
C GLU A 361 -45.26 3.67 0.51
N HIS A 362 -45.79 4.56 1.37
CA HIS A 362 -44.97 5.59 2.00
C HIS A 362 -43.91 5.00 2.94
N LEU A 363 -44.22 3.91 3.65
CA LEU A 363 -43.27 3.21 4.50
C LEU A 363 -42.10 2.63 3.69
N LEU A 364 -42.39 1.99 2.55
CA LEU A 364 -41.38 1.45 1.65
C LEU A 364 -40.47 2.56 1.11
N GLN A 365 -41.03 3.71 0.75
CA GLN A 365 -40.24 4.86 0.29
C GLN A 365 -39.26 5.37 1.36
N ILE A 366 -39.68 5.42 2.63
CA ILE A 366 -38.83 5.82 3.75
C ILE A 366 -37.69 4.81 3.94
N ALA A 367 -38.00 3.52 3.93
CA ALA A 367 -37.00 2.45 4.12
C ALA A 367 -35.95 2.47 3.00
N VAL A 368 -36.38 2.59 1.74
CA VAL A 368 -35.48 2.68 0.59
C VAL A 368 -34.59 3.92 0.66
N ALA A 369 -35.14 5.07 1.04
CA ALA A 369 -34.36 6.30 1.16
C ALA A 369 -33.30 6.22 2.27
N GLY A 370 -33.65 5.65 3.43
CA GLY A 370 -32.70 5.43 4.53
C GLY A 370 -31.58 4.46 4.15
N PHE A 371 -31.92 3.37 3.47
CA PHE A 371 -30.92 2.41 3.00
C PHE A 371 -29.99 3.02 1.95
N MET A 372 -30.50 3.86 1.04
CA MET A 372 -29.67 4.57 0.07
C MET A 372 -28.70 5.55 0.73
N ILE A 373 -29.10 6.28 1.78
CA ILE A 373 -28.20 7.18 2.51
C ILE A 373 -27.05 6.38 3.14
N TYR A 374 -27.35 5.23 3.77
CA TYR A 374 -26.33 4.33 4.31
C TYR A 374 -25.33 3.88 3.23
N LEU A 375 -25.82 3.44 2.06
CA LEU A 375 -24.97 3.00 0.97
C LEU A 375 -24.12 4.13 0.39
N ILE A 376 -24.66 5.35 0.25
CA ILE A 376 -23.89 6.50 -0.22
C ILE A 376 -22.72 6.80 0.73
N ASN A 377 -22.96 6.85 2.04
CA ASN A 377 -21.89 7.09 3.04
C ASN A 377 -20.81 6.01 2.99
N TYR A 378 -21.22 4.76 2.77
CA TYR A 378 -20.30 3.62 2.70
C TYR A 378 -19.44 3.62 1.42
N VAL A 379 -20.06 3.87 0.26
CA VAL A 379 -19.43 3.69 -1.05
C VAL A 379 -18.69 4.93 -1.55
N ILE A 380 -19.26 6.12 -1.34
CA ILE A 380 -18.64 7.38 -1.76
C ILE A 380 -17.70 7.93 -0.67
N GLY A 381 -17.93 7.54 0.60
CA GLY A 381 -17.22 8.10 1.74
C GLY A 381 -17.76 9.49 2.10
N ASP A 382 -17.95 9.73 3.40
CA ASP A 382 -17.93 11.07 4.00
C ASP A 382 -16.73 11.15 4.94
#